data_AF-W7BFP4-F1
#
_entry.id   AF-W7BFP4-F1
#
_cell.length_a   1.000
_cell.length_b   1.000
_cell.length_c   1.000
_cell.angle_alpha   90.00
_cell.angle_beta   90.00
_cell.angle_gamma   90.00
#
_symmetry.space_group_name_H-M   'P 1'
#
loop_
_entity.id
_entity.type
_entity.pdbx_description
1 polymer ?
#
loop_
_entity_poly.entity_id
_entity_poly.type
_entity_poly.pdbx_seq_one_letter_code
_entity_poly.pdbx_strand_id
1 'polypeptide(L)'
;GTVGEDGGSGRFDIWTDGLAYFIDKPLFGIGSFNFQAYHSFSAGKAIFMHNSFLEILVETGILGMMLYVVAIIAIMWTLVKAALVDREQWWLLIALIGYLSMMTSLSLVLNEIFFFFFALVARSLKETEANMDRCKGWRK
;
A
#
# COMPACT_ATOMS: atom_id res chain seq x y z
N GLY A 1 -7.50 17.73 30.18
CA GLY A 1 -7.05 18.70 29.16
C GLY A 1 -8.25 19.06 28.31
N THR A 2 -8.45 20.34 28.07
CA THR A 2 -9.57 20.92 27.35
C THR A 2 -9.63 20.43 25.90
N VAL A 3 -10.70 19.72 25.56
CA VAL A 3 -11.09 19.40 24.18
C VAL A 3 -11.72 20.67 23.62
N GLY A 4 -10.94 21.43 22.86
CA GLY A 4 -11.39 22.64 22.20
C GLY A 4 -10.32 23.10 21.22
N GLU A 5 -10.75 23.32 19.98
CA GLU A 5 -10.01 23.91 18.86
C GLU A 5 -9.00 22.99 18.17
N ASP A 6 -9.46 22.27 17.14
CA ASP A 6 -8.69 22.16 15.90
C ASP A 6 -9.62 21.90 14.71
N GLY A 7 -9.70 22.87 13.81
CA GLY A 7 -10.48 22.83 12.57
C GLY A 7 -9.90 21.89 11.51
N GLY A 8 -9.51 20.68 11.90
CA GLY A 8 -9.06 19.59 11.03
C GLY A 8 -9.93 18.36 11.22
N SER A 9 -9.95 17.45 10.26
CA SER A 9 -10.80 16.24 10.24
C SER A 9 -10.68 15.24 11.43
N GLY A 10 -10.02 15.60 12.53
CA GLY A 10 -9.73 14.74 13.68
C GLY A 10 -8.58 13.75 13.45
N ARG A 11 -8.02 13.67 12.23
CA ARG A 11 -7.03 12.67 11.82
C ARG A 11 -5.70 12.76 12.57
N PHE A 12 -5.25 13.95 12.95
CA PHE A 12 -3.98 14.13 13.66
C PHE A 12 -4.00 13.45 15.03
N ASP A 13 -5.12 13.51 15.74
CA ASP A 13 -5.27 12.81 17.02
C ASP A 13 -5.18 11.29 16.82
N ILE A 14 -5.89 10.76 15.81
CA ILE A 14 -5.86 9.33 15.45
C ILE A 14 -4.44 8.86 15.13
N TRP A 15 -3.69 9.68 14.39
CA TRP A 15 -2.32 9.37 14.01
C TRP A 15 -1.38 9.41 15.20
N THR A 16 -1.59 10.36 16.11
CA THR A 16 -0.81 10.47 17.35
C THR A 16 -1.03 9.24 18.23
N ASP A 17 -2.28 8.81 18.40
CA ASP A 17 -2.62 7.60 19.16
C ASP A 17 -2.06 6.33 18.51
N GLY A 18 -2.15 6.20 17.20
CA GLY A 18 -1.56 5.04 16.52
C GLY A 18 -0.04 5.00 16.58
N LEU A 19 0.64 6.15 16.48
CA LEU A 19 2.08 6.22 16.70
C LEU A 19 2.46 5.82 18.13
N ALA A 20 1.64 6.15 19.13
CA ALA A 20 1.85 5.68 20.49
C ALA A 20 1.76 4.13 20.58
N TYR A 21 0.82 3.51 19.87
CA TYR A 21 0.71 2.04 19.79
C TYR A 21 1.91 1.41 19.09
N PHE A 22 2.42 2.05 18.04
CA PHE A 22 3.65 1.61 17.37
C PHE A 22 4.86 1.70 18.32
N ILE A 23 5.00 2.77 19.09
CA ILE A 23 6.11 2.92 20.05
C ILE A 23 6.05 1.85 21.14
N ASP A 24 4.85 1.44 21.57
CA ASP A 24 4.67 0.34 22.52
C ASP A 24 5.09 -1.02 21.94
N LYS A 25 4.77 -1.30 20.67
CA LYS A 25 5.09 -2.56 19.97
C LYS A 25 5.74 -2.34 18.60
N PRO A 26 7.01 -1.90 18.56
CA PRO A 26 7.62 -1.41 17.31
C PRO A 26 7.96 -2.52 16.31
N LEU A 27 8.19 -3.76 16.76
CA LEU A 27 8.66 -4.84 15.88
C LEU A 27 7.53 -5.49 15.09
N PHE A 28 6.49 -5.94 15.78
CA PHE A 28 5.37 -6.71 15.20
C PHE A 28 4.05 -5.93 15.22
N GLY A 29 4.01 -4.74 15.81
CA GLY A 29 2.79 -3.96 15.96
C GLY A 29 1.79 -4.59 16.93
N ILE A 30 0.55 -4.11 16.84
CA ILE A 30 -0.59 -4.59 17.64
C ILE A 30 -1.35 -5.76 17.00
N GLY A 31 -0.88 -6.26 15.86
CA GLY A 31 -1.52 -7.30 15.04
C GLY A 31 -2.37 -6.71 13.91
N SER A 32 -2.38 -7.39 12.77
CA SER A 32 -3.14 -6.99 11.58
C SER A 32 -4.64 -6.90 11.84
N PHE A 33 -5.26 -5.86 11.30
CA PHE A 33 -6.69 -5.55 11.41
C PHE A 33 -7.18 -5.26 12.85
N ASN A 34 -6.26 -5.01 13.78
CA ASN A 34 -6.61 -4.74 15.18
C ASN A 34 -6.69 -3.26 15.52
N PHE A 35 -6.29 -2.33 14.63
CA PHE A 35 -6.25 -0.91 15.00
C PHE A 35 -7.61 -0.38 15.48
N GLN A 36 -8.68 -0.67 14.73
CA GLN A 36 -10.03 -0.20 15.09
C GLN A 36 -10.52 -0.79 16.41
N ALA A 37 -10.28 -2.10 16.64
CA ALA A 37 -10.69 -2.79 17.86
C ALA A 37 -9.87 -2.31 19.07
N TYR A 38 -8.56 -2.13 18.88
CA TYR A 38 -7.63 -1.66 19.91
C TYR A 38 -7.97 -0.22 20.32
N HIS A 39 -8.19 0.67 19.34
CA HIS A 39 -8.60 2.05 19.60
C HIS A 39 -9.98 2.14 20.24
N SER A 40 -10.91 1.25 19.86
CA SER A 40 -12.22 1.18 20.54
C SER A 40 -12.10 0.76 22.01
N PHE A 41 -11.14 -0.11 22.35
CA PHE A 41 -10.90 -0.54 23.72
C PHE A 41 -10.17 0.52 24.56
N SER A 42 -9.16 1.19 23.99
CA SER A 42 -8.33 2.17 24.70
C SER A 42 -9.00 3.55 24.82
N ALA A 43 -9.65 4.03 23.76
CA ALA A 43 -10.19 5.39 23.65
C ALA A 43 -11.73 5.44 23.52
N GLY A 44 -12.40 4.28 23.58
CA GLY A 44 -13.86 4.19 23.59
C GLY A 44 -14.56 4.52 22.26
N LYS A 45 -13.81 4.62 21.15
CA LYS A 45 -14.34 4.89 19.81
C LYS A 45 -13.67 4.02 18.75
N ALA A 46 -14.47 3.37 17.92
CA ALA A 46 -14.00 2.64 16.75
C ALA A 46 -13.78 3.61 15.58
N ILE A 47 -12.53 3.93 15.28
CA ILE A 47 -12.16 4.86 14.19
C ILE A 47 -11.14 4.23 13.26
N PHE A 48 -11.20 4.62 11.98
CA PHE A 48 -10.25 4.21 10.97
C PHE A 48 -9.17 5.26 10.80
N MET A 49 -7.95 4.81 10.51
CA MET A 49 -6.81 5.70 10.36
C MET A 49 -6.83 6.45 9.03
N HIS A 50 -7.51 5.86 8.02
CA HIS A 50 -7.62 6.39 6.66
C HIS A 50 -6.25 6.71 6.03
N ASN A 51 -5.24 5.93 6.42
CA ASN A 51 -3.88 6.00 5.89
C ASN A 51 -3.31 4.58 5.95
N SER A 52 -3.34 3.88 4.82
CA SER A 52 -2.93 2.48 4.75
C SER A 52 -1.47 2.28 5.18
N PHE A 53 -0.58 3.24 4.93
CA PHE A 53 0.83 3.12 5.31
C PHE A 53 1.01 3.17 6.83
N LEU A 54 0.25 4.05 7.49
CA LEU A 54 0.29 4.17 8.94
C LEU A 54 -0.39 2.96 9.60
N GLU A 55 -1.47 2.44 9.02
CA GLU A 55 -2.10 1.19 9.46
C GLU A 55 -1.11 0.03 9.40
N ILE A 56 -0.42 -0.16 8.27
CA ILE A 56 0.60 -1.21 8.14
C ILE A 56 1.68 -1.04 9.22
N LEU A 57 2.19 0.18 9.42
CA LEU A 57 3.23 0.45 10.41
C LEU A 57 2.77 0.12 11.84
N VAL A 58 1.57 0.54 12.23
CA VAL A 58 1.06 0.34 13.60
C VAL A 58 0.66 -1.12 13.84
N GLU A 59 0.07 -1.77 12.85
CA GLU A 59 -0.46 -3.12 13.00
C GLU A 59 0.60 -4.21 12.86
N THR A 60 1.58 -4.01 11.99
CA THR A 60 2.61 -5.01 11.68
C THR A 60 4.01 -4.61 12.14
N GLY A 61 4.17 -3.40 12.65
CA GLY A 61 5.44 -2.86 13.10
C GLY A 61 6.39 -2.55 11.94
N ILE A 62 7.65 -2.31 12.30
CA ILE A 62 8.70 -1.97 11.35
C ILE A 62 8.99 -3.12 10.38
N LEU A 63 8.85 -4.37 10.83
CA LEU A 63 9.13 -5.54 10.00
C LEU A 63 8.13 -5.67 8.85
N GLY A 64 6.83 -5.54 9.14
CA GLY A 64 5.82 -5.58 8.08
C GLY A 64 5.90 -4.36 7.15
N MET A 65 6.20 -3.18 7.69
CA MET A 65 6.44 -1.99 6.86
C MET A 65 7.64 -2.16 5.92
N MET A 66 8.75 -2.74 6.40
CA MET A 66 9.91 -3.02 5.56
C MET A 66 9.58 -4.01 4.44
N LEU A 67 8.89 -5.11 4.75
CA LEU A 67 8.46 -6.09 3.74
C LEU A 67 7.53 -5.45 2.71
N TYR A 68 6.61 -4.60 3.16
CA TYR A 68 5.71 -3.87 2.27
C TYR A 68 6.47 -2.94 1.32
N VAL A 69 7.40 -2.14 1.83
CA VAL A 69 8.24 -1.25 1.02
C VAL A 69 9.07 -2.04 0.00
N VAL A 70 9.68 -3.16 0.42
CA VAL A 70 10.44 -4.03 -0.49
C VAL A 70 9.55 -4.58 -1.61
N ALA A 71 8.33 -5.01 -1.29
CA ALA A 71 7.38 -5.49 -2.29
C ALA A 71 7.01 -4.39 -3.29
N ILE A 72 6.71 -3.17 -2.82
CA ILE A 72 6.40 -2.03 -3.70
C ILE A 72 7.59 -1.71 -4.61
N ILE A 73 8.81 -1.64 -4.07
CA ILE A 73 10.02 -1.38 -4.86
C ILE A 73 10.22 -2.47 -5.93
N ALA A 74 10.04 -3.75 -5.58
CA ALA A 74 10.17 -4.86 -6.52
C ALA A 74 9.17 -4.77 -7.70
N ILE A 75 7.92 -4.39 -7.41
CA ILE A 75 6.89 -4.22 -8.44
C ILE A 75 7.21 -3.00 -9.31
N MET A 76 7.51 -1.86 -8.69
CA MET A 76 7.90 -0.63 -9.41
C MET A 76 9.08 -0.89 -10.34
N TRP A 77 10.11 -1.58 -9.86
CA TRP A 77 11.28 -1.94 -10.65
C TRP A 77 10.93 -2.83 -11.85
N THR A 78 10.09 -3.84 -11.63
CA THR A 78 9.61 -4.73 -12.70
C THR A 78 8.84 -3.96 -13.77
N LEU A 79 7.94 -3.07 -13.34
CA LEU A 79 7.14 -2.26 -14.26
C LEU A 79 7.96 -1.22 -15.01
N VAL A 80 8.96 -0.60 -14.37
CA VAL A 80 9.89 0.32 -15.05
C VAL A 80 10.67 -0.41 -16.13
N LYS A 81 11.21 -1.60 -15.81
CA LYS A 81 11.90 -2.43 -16.82
C LYS A 81 10.98 -2.78 -17.99
N ALA A 82 9.74 -3.18 -17.71
CA ALA A 82 8.76 -3.49 -18.75
C ALA A 82 8.45 -2.25 -19.63
N ALA A 83 8.23 -1.09 -19.01
CA ALA A 83 7.93 0.17 -19.69
C ALA A 83 9.09 0.75 -20.50
N LEU A 84 10.33 0.41 -20.16
CA LEU A 84 11.51 0.75 -20.95
C LEU A 84 11.66 -0.11 -22.20
N VAL A 85 11.19 -1.36 -22.16
CA VAL A 85 11.21 -2.30 -23.29
C VAL A 85 10.00 -2.06 -24.21
N ASP A 86 8.82 -1.91 -23.63
CA ASP A 86 7.56 -1.71 -24.32
C ASP A 86 6.87 -0.46 -23.77
N ARG A 87 6.83 0.60 -24.58
CA ARG A 87 6.27 1.91 -24.17
C ARG A 87 4.76 1.84 -23.88
N GLU A 88 4.06 0.81 -24.34
CA GLU A 88 2.66 0.62 -24.00
C GLU A 88 2.49 0.25 -22.51
N GLN A 89 3.53 -0.19 -21.80
CA GLN A 89 3.41 -0.59 -20.38
C GLN A 89 3.41 0.59 -19.39
N TRP A 90 3.63 1.83 -19.87
CA TRP A 90 3.70 3.01 -18.98
C TRP A 90 2.41 3.25 -18.18
N TRP A 91 1.24 2.86 -18.69
CA TRP A 91 -0.02 3.04 -17.96
C TRP A 91 -0.07 2.21 -16.67
N LEU A 92 0.60 1.05 -16.60
CA LEU A 92 0.67 0.24 -15.37
C LEU A 92 1.44 0.95 -14.26
N LEU A 93 2.51 1.67 -14.61
CA LEU A 93 3.26 2.48 -13.66
C LEU A 93 2.40 3.63 -13.13
N ILE A 94 1.71 4.34 -14.02
CA ILE A 94 0.83 5.44 -13.64
C ILE A 94 -0.30 4.93 -12.74
N ALA A 95 -0.89 3.77 -13.08
CA ALA A 95 -1.92 3.13 -12.27
C ALA A 95 -1.40 2.74 -10.88
N LEU A 96 -0.19 2.18 -10.76
CA LEU A 96 0.41 1.86 -9.48
C LEU A 96 0.67 3.11 -8.63
N ILE A 97 1.22 4.17 -9.23
CA ILE A 97 1.44 5.45 -8.55
C ILE A 97 0.11 6.06 -8.08
N GLY A 98 -0.92 6.02 -8.92
CA GLY A 98 -2.26 6.47 -8.57
C GLY A 98 -2.85 5.69 -7.39
N TYR A 99 -2.73 4.35 -7.43
CA TYR A 99 -3.17 3.49 -6.34
C TYR A 99 -2.44 3.79 -5.02
N LEU A 100 -1.11 3.91 -5.05
CA LEU A 100 -0.30 4.27 -3.88
C LEU A 100 -0.66 5.65 -3.33
N SER A 101 -0.99 6.61 -4.20
CA SER A 101 -1.48 7.93 -3.80
C SER A 101 -2.82 7.82 -3.09
N MET A 102 -3.77 7.04 -3.62
CA MET A 102 -5.08 6.81 -2.98
C MET A 102 -4.97 6.16 -1.60
N MET A 103 -3.99 5.27 -1.40
CA MET A 103 -3.72 4.61 -0.12
C MET A 103 -3.34 5.56 1.02
N THR A 104 -2.93 6.80 0.72
CA THR A 104 -2.68 7.82 1.76
C THR A 104 -3.96 8.36 2.38
N SER A 105 -5.09 8.23 1.68
CA SER A 105 -6.39 8.79 2.06
C SER A 105 -7.45 7.73 2.35
N LEU A 106 -7.26 6.50 1.86
CA LEU A 106 -8.12 5.35 2.11
C LEU A 106 -7.31 4.15 2.63
N SER A 107 -8.01 3.29 3.37
CA SER A 107 -7.53 1.97 3.81
C SER A 107 -7.85 0.93 2.73
N LEU A 108 -6.88 0.60 1.86
CA LEU A 108 -7.10 -0.26 0.67
C LEU A 108 -6.26 -1.56 0.69
N VAL A 109 -5.56 -1.84 1.79
CA VAL A 109 -4.56 -2.92 1.88
C VAL A 109 -5.11 -4.30 1.50
N LEU A 110 -6.38 -4.58 1.78
CA LEU A 110 -7.05 -5.85 1.46
C LEU A 110 -8.14 -5.74 0.39
N ASN A 111 -8.15 -4.63 -0.37
CA ASN A 111 -9.18 -4.41 -1.37
C ASN A 111 -8.99 -5.35 -2.57
N GLU A 112 -10.09 -5.86 -3.14
CA GLU A 112 -10.07 -6.79 -4.28
C GLU A 112 -9.36 -6.19 -5.51
N ILE A 113 -9.41 -4.86 -5.64
CA ILE A 113 -8.74 -4.11 -6.71
C ILE A 113 -7.21 -4.32 -6.66
N PHE A 114 -6.64 -4.51 -5.48
CA PHE A 114 -5.19 -4.75 -5.32
C PHE A 114 -4.78 -6.07 -5.98
N PHE A 115 -5.49 -7.16 -5.70
CA PHE A 115 -5.24 -8.46 -6.30
C PHE A 115 -5.50 -8.46 -7.81
N PHE A 116 -6.54 -7.75 -8.25
CA PHE A 116 -6.83 -7.59 -9.66
C PHE A 116 -5.70 -6.85 -10.40
N PHE A 117 -5.12 -5.81 -9.79
CA PHE A 117 -3.97 -5.10 -10.35
C PHE A 117 -2.77 -6.05 -10.58
N PHE A 118 -2.45 -6.92 -9.61
CA PHE A 118 -1.39 -7.93 -9.80
C PHE A 118 -1.69 -8.90 -10.94
N ALA A 119 -2.93 -9.35 -11.07
CA ALA A 119 -3.33 -10.24 -12.15
C ALA A 119 -3.15 -9.56 -13.53
N LEU A 120 -3.47 -8.27 -13.64
CA LEU A 120 -3.24 -7.48 -14.85
C LEU A 120 -1.76 -7.33 -15.17
N VAL A 121 -0.93 -6.98 -14.18
CA VAL A 121 0.53 -6.88 -14.34
C VAL A 121 1.10 -8.22 -14.82
N ALA A 122 0.75 -9.33 -14.17
CA ALA A 122 1.24 -10.65 -14.52
C ALA A 122 0.83 -11.06 -15.95
N ARG A 123 -0.40 -10.74 -16.36
CA ARG A 123 -0.87 -10.98 -17.73
C ARG A 123 -0.10 -10.13 -18.75
N SER A 124 0.07 -8.84 -18.47
CA SER A 124 0.72 -7.90 -19.38
C SER A 124 2.18 -8.27 -19.64
N LEU A 125 2.92 -8.63 -18.57
CA LEU A 125 4.31 -9.07 -18.69
C LEU A 125 4.45 -10.32 -19.57
N LYS A 126 3.57 -11.32 -19.39
CA LYS A 126 3.55 -12.52 -20.25
C LYS A 126 3.28 -12.20 -21.71
N GLU A 127 2.41 -11.23 -21.97
CA GLU A 127 2.08 -10.80 -23.33
C GLU A 127 3.26 -10.08 -23.99
N THR A 128 3.96 -9.20 -23.26
CA THR A 128 5.18 -8.56 -23.74
C THR A 128 6.28 -9.60 -24.07
N GLU A 129 6.48 -10.60 -23.20
CA GLU A 129 7.42 -11.71 -23.46
C GLU A 129 7.07 -12.49 -24.72
N ALA A 130 5.79 -12.91 -24.87
CA ALA A 130 5.33 -13.62 -26.05
C ALA A 130 5.46 -12.80 -27.35
N ASN A 131 5.21 -11.49 -27.28
CA ASN A 131 5.38 -10.57 -28.41
C ASN A 131 6.86 -10.50 -28.85
N MET A 132 7.78 -10.38 -27.89
CA MET A 132 9.21 -10.35 -28.18
C MET A 132 9.70 -11.65 -28.83
N ASP A 133 9.22 -12.80 -28.38
CA ASP A 133 9.61 -14.10 -28.94
C ASP A 133 9.09 -14.30 -30.36
N ARG A 134 7.85 -13.86 -30.65
CA ARG A 134 7.29 -13.87 -32.03
C ARG A 134 8.11 -13.01 -32.98
N CYS A 135 8.53 -11.82 -32.57
CA CYS A 135 9.35 -10.93 -33.40
C CYS A 135 10.76 -11.50 -33.67
N LYS A 136 11.34 -12.24 -32.72
CA LYS A 136 12.63 -12.93 -32.92
C LYS A 136 12.51 -14.12 -33.87
N GLY A 137 11.40 -14.85 -33.81
CA GLY A 137 11.13 -16.00 -34.69
C GLY A 137 10.99 -15.62 -36.17
N TRP A 138 10.45 -14.44 -36.48
CA TRP A 138 10.36 -13.90 -37.85
C TRP A 138 11.70 -13.45 -38.46
N ARG A 139 12.74 -13.31 -37.62
CA ARG A 139 14.06 -12.79 -38.01
C ARG A 139 15.09 -13.90 -38.27
N LYS A 140 14.71 -15.16 -38.11
CA LYS A 140 15.47 -16.35 -38.51
C LYS A 140 14.91 -16.89 -39.82
#